data_AF-A0A2P4YQM8-F1
#
_entry.id   AF-A0A2P4YQM8-F1
#
_cell.length_a   1.000
_cell.length_b   1.000
_cell.length_c   1.000
_cell.angle_alpha   90.00
_cell.angle_beta   90.00
_cell.angle_gamma   90.00
#
_symmetry.space_group_name_H-M   'P 1'
#
loop_
_entity.id
_entity.type
_entity.pdbx_description
1 polymer ?
#
loop_
_entity_poly.entity_id
_entity_poly.type
_entity_poly.pdbx_seq_one_letter_code
_entity_poly.pdbx_strand_id
1 'polypeptide(L)'
;MTVNFLFPILPFRPDWIFPHWPTIFTSPTAPAFCGHLITEANVKALQAAEPWRVIRNTLPPISFEADVASELIAYWESTHKFPITAAMIAQSPWLGSFAKQRNNRRSHAGKRWKRMLLTLIQAMIEGWCDLDLLLHPFFLHFPKRTDEVAWYPGIEARRANLADPQLNRREPTDLLEALAEANTADPWRNHYRDRTADHPARHLPRLDRKFFGLQVAQPPTSS
;
A
#
# COMPACT_ATOMS: atom_id res chain seq x y z
N MET A 1 -15.05 7.92 15.52
CA MET A 1 -14.75 8.98 14.55
C MET A 1 -14.04 8.36 13.34
N THR A 2 -14.52 8.62 12.12
CA THR A 2 -13.84 8.19 10.89
C THR A 2 -12.58 9.01 10.67
N VAL A 3 -11.49 8.37 10.25
CA VAL A 3 -10.18 9.00 9.94
C VAL A 3 -10.29 10.23 9.04
N ASN A 4 -11.36 10.31 8.25
CA ASN A 4 -11.70 11.45 7.41
C ASN A 4 -11.88 12.78 8.17
N PHE A 5 -12.13 12.77 9.48
CA PHE A 5 -12.19 14.00 10.29
C PHE A 5 -10.81 14.52 10.71
N LEU A 6 -9.78 13.66 10.74
CA LEU A 6 -8.44 14.09 11.13
C LEU A 6 -7.78 14.85 9.97
N PHE A 7 -7.76 14.28 8.76
CA PHE A 7 -7.01 14.86 7.63
C PHE A 7 -7.32 16.32 7.24
N PRO A 8 -8.57 16.82 7.28
CA PRO A 8 -8.88 18.21 6.92
C PRO A 8 -8.39 19.25 7.96
N ILE A 9 -8.19 18.82 9.21
CA ILE A 9 -7.83 19.70 10.34
C ILE A 9 -6.31 19.77 10.51
N LEU A 10 -5.59 18.85 9.87
CA LEU A 10 -4.16 18.71 10.01
C LEU A 10 -3.43 19.53 8.94
N PRO A 11 -2.34 20.24 9.28
CA PRO A 11 -1.57 21.04 8.32
C PRO A 11 -0.77 20.19 7.30
N PHE A 12 -1.09 18.90 7.18
CA PHE A 12 -0.37 17.94 6.36
C PHE A 12 -1.05 17.84 5.00
N ARG A 13 -0.29 18.07 3.93
CA ARG A 13 -0.78 17.81 2.57
C ARG A 13 -0.90 16.30 2.39
N PRO A 14 -2.04 15.75 1.93
CA PRO A 14 -2.19 14.33 1.58
C PRO A 14 -1.06 13.82 0.68
N ASP A 15 -0.56 14.72 -0.17
CA ASP A 15 0.58 14.64 -1.09
C ASP A 15 1.86 14.09 -0.43
N TRP A 16 2.00 14.25 0.89
CA TRP A 16 3.16 13.77 1.65
C TRP A 16 3.12 12.26 1.91
N ILE A 17 1.93 11.66 1.87
CA ILE A 17 1.72 10.21 2.09
C ILE A 17 1.44 9.52 0.75
N PHE A 18 0.64 10.16 -0.11
CA PHE A 18 0.35 9.73 -1.48
C PHE A 18 0.28 10.94 -2.39
N PRO A 19 0.84 10.89 -3.61
CA PRO A 19 0.58 11.94 -4.59
C PRO A 19 -0.94 12.11 -4.77
N HIS A 20 -1.45 13.29 -4.42
CA HIS A 20 -2.86 13.63 -4.55
C HIS A 20 -3.05 14.40 -5.84
N TRP A 21 -3.84 13.84 -6.76
CA TRP A 21 -4.29 14.58 -7.94
C TRP A 21 -5.72 15.09 -7.68
N PRO A 22 -6.02 16.36 -8.01
CA PRO A 22 -7.32 16.97 -7.74
C PRO A 22 -8.46 16.39 -8.59
N THR A 23 -8.14 15.58 -9.60
CA THR A 23 -9.11 14.93 -10.47
C THR A 23 -9.56 13.60 -9.86
N ILE A 24 -10.87 13.32 -9.89
CA ILE A 24 -11.41 12.00 -9.51
C ILE A 24 -10.73 10.95 -10.38
N PHE A 25 -9.86 10.12 -9.79
CA PHE A 25 -9.28 8.99 -10.50
C PHE A 25 -10.39 8.01 -10.87
N THR A 26 -10.73 7.96 -12.15
CA THR A 26 -11.60 6.92 -12.68
C THR A 26 -10.77 5.67 -12.89
N SER A 27 -11.30 4.52 -12.47
CA SER A 27 -10.63 3.24 -12.74
C SER A 27 -10.37 3.13 -14.26
N PRO A 28 -9.14 2.77 -14.68
CA PRO A 28 -8.84 2.58 -16.09
C PRO A 28 -9.86 1.68 -16.76
N THR A 29 -10.26 2.05 -17.97
CA THR A 29 -11.14 1.21 -18.80
C THR A 29 -10.41 -0.08 -19.17
N ALA A 30 -11.15 -1.17 -19.45
CA ALA A 30 -10.58 -2.47 -19.79
C ALA A 30 -9.49 -2.43 -20.90
N PRO A 31 -9.58 -1.57 -21.94
CA PRO A 31 -8.53 -1.46 -22.96
C PRO A 31 -7.23 -0.84 -22.44
N ALA A 32 -7.25 -0.11 -21.33
CA ALA A 32 -6.09 0.65 -20.87
C ALA A 32 -5.03 -0.19 -20.15
N PHE A 33 -5.27 -1.49 -19.90
CA PHE A 33 -4.33 -2.39 -19.24
C PHE A 33 -4.35 -3.80 -19.84
N CYS A 34 -3.31 -4.57 -19.57
CA CYS A 34 -3.10 -5.93 -20.05
C CYS A 34 -3.90 -6.95 -19.23
N GLY A 35 -5.24 -6.87 -19.26
CA GLY A 35 -6.13 -7.74 -18.49
C GLY A 35 -5.98 -9.24 -18.84
N HIS A 36 -5.57 -9.54 -20.06
CA HIS A 36 -5.29 -10.91 -20.51
C HIS A 36 -4.15 -11.60 -19.73
N LEU A 37 -3.30 -10.83 -19.05
CA LEU A 37 -2.24 -11.38 -18.20
C LEU A 37 -2.75 -11.96 -16.88
N ILE A 38 -4.00 -11.67 -16.49
CA ILE A 38 -4.63 -12.15 -15.25
C ILE A 38 -5.13 -13.58 -15.46
N THR A 39 -4.19 -14.50 -15.60
CA THR A 39 -4.43 -15.95 -15.65
C THR A 39 -4.06 -16.59 -14.32
N GLU A 40 -4.61 -17.78 -14.04
CA GLU A 40 -4.24 -18.52 -12.83
C GLU A 40 -2.73 -18.78 -12.74
N ALA A 41 -2.10 -19.19 -13.84
CA ALA A 41 -0.66 -19.46 -13.90
C ALA A 41 0.16 -18.20 -13.57
N ASN A 42 -0.13 -17.08 -14.21
CA ASN A 42 0.59 -15.83 -13.98
C ASN A 42 0.38 -15.30 -12.55
N VAL A 43 -0.85 -15.39 -12.02
CA VAL A 43 -1.12 -14.93 -10.65
C VAL A 43 -0.41 -15.82 -9.64
N LYS A 44 -0.36 -17.15 -9.85
CA LYS A 44 0.41 -18.07 -8.99
C LYS A 44 1.90 -17.79 -9.03
N ALA A 45 2.47 -17.61 -10.22
CA ALA A 45 3.88 -17.27 -10.39
C ALA A 45 4.22 -15.95 -9.68
N LEU A 46 3.37 -14.93 -9.84
CA LEU A 46 3.50 -13.67 -9.14
C LEU A 46 3.42 -13.83 -7.62
N GLN A 47 2.48 -14.62 -7.08
CA GLN A 47 2.40 -14.87 -5.63
C GLN A 47 3.64 -15.62 -5.10
N ALA A 48 4.16 -16.58 -5.86
CA ALA A 48 5.36 -17.33 -5.49
C ALA A 48 6.63 -16.46 -5.45
N ALA A 49 6.67 -15.39 -6.24
CA ALA A 49 7.76 -14.41 -6.21
C ALA A 49 7.71 -13.46 -5.00
N GLU A 50 6.68 -13.55 -4.15
CA GLU A 50 6.50 -12.74 -2.94
C GLU A 50 6.70 -11.22 -3.17
N PRO A 51 6.00 -10.59 -4.13
CA PRO A 51 6.26 -9.21 -4.58
C PRO A 51 6.02 -8.14 -3.51
N TRP A 52 5.36 -8.52 -2.40
CA TRP A 52 5.20 -7.69 -1.21
C TRP A 52 6.47 -7.58 -0.36
N ARG A 53 7.46 -8.46 -0.56
CA ARG A 53 8.72 -8.40 0.22
C ARG A 53 9.52 -7.15 -0.03
N VAL A 54 9.36 -6.50 -1.18
CA VAL A 54 9.95 -5.17 -1.41
C VAL A 54 9.39 -4.11 -0.45
N ILE A 55 8.21 -4.36 0.14
CA ILE A 55 7.63 -3.48 1.17
C ILE A 55 8.25 -3.77 2.56
N ARG A 56 9.04 -4.83 2.73
CA ARG A 56 9.79 -5.00 3.99
C ARG A 56 10.88 -3.94 4.04
N ASN A 57 10.78 -3.05 5.02
CA ASN A 57 11.87 -2.14 5.34
C ASN A 57 13.02 -2.98 5.93
N THR A 58 14.26 -2.66 5.55
CA THR A 58 15.48 -3.26 6.11
C THR A 58 15.97 -2.53 7.36
N LEU A 59 15.39 -1.37 7.67
CA LEU A 59 15.75 -0.57 8.82
C LEU A 59 14.92 -0.95 10.05
N PRO A 60 15.47 -0.80 11.27
CA PRO A 60 14.68 -0.94 12.48
C PRO A 60 13.58 0.14 12.53
N PRO A 61 12.37 -0.21 13.01
CA PRO A 61 11.33 0.78 13.22
C PRO A 61 11.81 1.83 14.23
N ILE A 62 11.49 3.10 13.98
CA ILE A 62 11.82 4.21 14.90
C ILE A 62 10.85 4.21 16.09
N SER A 63 9.63 3.67 15.91
CA SER A 63 8.53 3.84 16.87
C SER A 63 7.84 2.57 17.36
N PHE A 64 7.78 1.49 16.56
CA PHE A 64 7.06 0.26 16.95
C PHE A 64 7.73 -1.01 16.41
N GLU A 65 8.06 -1.94 17.30
CA GLU A 65 8.32 -3.33 16.92
C GLU A 65 6.98 -4.02 16.66
N ALA A 66 6.71 -4.39 15.40
CA ALA A 66 5.51 -5.16 15.06
C ALA A 66 5.83 -6.21 13.99
N ASP A 67 5.30 -7.42 14.19
CA ASP A 67 5.25 -8.45 13.16
C ASP A 67 4.19 -8.06 12.11
N VAL A 68 4.65 -7.47 11.00
CA VAL A 68 3.81 -6.83 9.98
C VAL A 68 3.62 -7.69 8.72
N ALA A 69 4.00 -8.97 8.73
CA ALA A 69 4.07 -9.78 7.52
C ALA A 69 2.73 -9.87 6.75
N SER A 70 1.61 -10.01 7.46
CA SER A 70 0.26 -10.09 6.86
C SER A 70 -0.23 -8.74 6.34
N GLU A 71 0.13 -7.67 7.06
CA GLU A 71 -0.18 -6.29 6.74
C GLU A 71 0.53 -5.84 5.45
N LEU A 72 1.75 -6.33 5.20
CA LEU A 72 2.48 -6.08 3.96
C LEU A 72 1.79 -6.68 2.74
N ILE A 73 1.29 -7.92 2.84
CA ILE A 73 0.54 -8.58 1.76
C ILE A 73 -0.73 -7.78 1.48
N ALA A 74 -1.52 -7.49 2.51
CA ALA A 74 -2.76 -6.76 2.35
C ALA A 74 -2.55 -5.34 1.80
N TYR A 75 -1.48 -4.67 2.22
CA TYR A 75 -1.09 -3.36 1.71
C TYR A 75 -0.71 -3.45 0.23
N TRP A 76 0.18 -4.37 -0.13
CA TRP A 76 0.56 -4.63 -1.52
C TRP A 76 -0.65 -4.91 -2.41
N GLU A 77 -1.54 -5.77 -1.93
CA GLU A 77 -2.78 -6.11 -2.60
C GLU A 77 -3.77 -4.95 -2.66
N SER A 78 -3.63 -3.91 -1.84
CA SER A 78 -4.51 -2.74 -1.89
C SER A 78 -4.14 -1.78 -3.03
N THR A 79 -2.86 -1.76 -3.39
CA THR A 79 -2.28 -0.89 -4.41
C THR A 79 -2.14 -1.60 -5.78
N HIS A 80 -2.08 -2.93 -5.85
CA HIS A 80 -1.98 -3.67 -7.13
C HIS A 80 -3.32 -4.26 -7.57
N LYS A 81 -4.11 -3.56 -8.38
CA LYS A 81 -5.45 -4.01 -8.81
C LYS A 81 -5.39 -5.21 -9.75
N PHE A 82 -6.27 -6.17 -9.50
CA PHE A 82 -6.52 -7.31 -10.41
C PHE A 82 -8.03 -7.34 -10.69
N PRO A 83 -8.50 -6.72 -11.78
CA PRO A 83 -9.90 -6.76 -12.18
C PRO A 83 -10.29 -8.17 -12.66
N ILE A 84 -10.57 -9.06 -11.71
CA ILE A 84 -10.98 -10.45 -11.98
C ILE A 84 -12.47 -10.44 -12.36
N THR A 85 -12.77 -10.78 -13.61
CA THR A 85 -14.14 -10.74 -14.17
C THR A 85 -14.87 -12.07 -13.97
N ALA A 86 -16.19 -12.07 -14.13
CA ALA A 86 -16.98 -13.30 -14.09
C ALA A 86 -16.54 -14.30 -15.18
N ALA A 87 -16.14 -13.82 -16.35
CA ALA A 87 -15.61 -14.67 -17.43
C ALA A 87 -14.28 -15.34 -17.03
N MET A 88 -13.38 -14.62 -16.37
CA MET A 88 -12.14 -15.19 -15.82
C MET A 88 -12.42 -16.24 -14.75
N ILE A 89 -13.40 -16.02 -13.87
CA ILE A 89 -13.80 -16.98 -12.84
C ILE A 89 -14.43 -18.23 -13.47
N ALA A 90 -15.21 -18.07 -14.54
CA ALA A 90 -15.78 -19.20 -15.26
C ALA A 90 -14.68 -20.07 -15.90
N GLN A 91 -13.58 -19.46 -16.37
CA GLN A 91 -12.43 -20.19 -16.91
C GLN A 91 -11.54 -20.80 -15.81
N SER A 92 -11.37 -20.11 -14.69
CA SER A 92 -10.63 -20.59 -13.52
C SER A 92 -11.36 -20.23 -12.23
N PRO A 93 -12.07 -21.19 -11.61
CA PRO A 93 -12.71 -20.98 -10.31
C PRO A 93 -11.72 -20.55 -9.22
N TRP A 94 -10.45 -20.95 -9.36
CA TRP A 94 -9.37 -20.56 -8.45
C TRP A 94 -9.19 -19.03 -8.38
N LEU A 95 -9.34 -18.29 -9.50
CA LEU A 95 -9.29 -16.83 -9.50
C LEU A 95 -10.40 -16.21 -8.64
N GLY A 96 -11.58 -16.84 -8.59
CA GLY A 96 -12.67 -16.43 -7.70
C GLY A 96 -12.31 -16.60 -6.23
N SER A 97 -11.74 -17.75 -5.86
CA SER A 97 -11.22 -18.00 -4.51
C SER A 97 -10.10 -17.02 -4.14
N PHE A 98 -9.17 -16.76 -5.05
CA PHE A 98 -8.08 -15.81 -4.87
C PHE A 98 -8.61 -14.38 -4.62
N ALA A 99 -9.56 -13.90 -5.43
CA ALA A 99 -10.20 -12.60 -5.25
C ALA A 99 -10.86 -12.47 -3.86
N LYS A 100 -11.58 -13.51 -3.43
CA LYS A 100 -12.21 -13.56 -2.11
C LYS A 100 -11.18 -13.50 -0.97
N GLN A 101 -10.12 -14.30 -1.05
CA GLN A 101 -9.06 -14.30 -0.04
C GLN A 101 -8.36 -12.95 0.07
N ARG A 102 -8.07 -12.31 -1.07
CA ARG A 102 -7.48 -10.97 -1.12
C ARG A 102 -8.40 -9.92 -0.49
N ASN A 103 -9.70 -9.96 -0.77
CA ASN A 103 -10.66 -9.06 -0.13
C ASN A 103 -10.74 -9.28 1.39
N ASN A 104 -10.69 -10.54 1.84
CA ASN A 104 -10.66 -10.87 3.27
C ASN A 104 -9.40 -10.32 3.95
N ARG A 105 -8.21 -10.55 3.37
CA ARG A 105 -6.93 -10.00 3.89
C ARG A 105 -7.00 -8.48 4.04
N ARG A 106 -7.47 -7.77 3.00
CA ARG A 106 -7.65 -6.31 3.03
C ARG A 106 -8.64 -5.86 4.09
N SER A 107 -9.77 -6.57 4.25
CA SER A 107 -10.76 -6.27 5.29
C SER A 107 -10.20 -6.46 6.70
N HIS A 108 -9.48 -7.56 6.95
CA HIS A 108 -8.84 -7.83 8.23
C HIS A 108 -7.75 -6.82 8.55
N ALA A 109 -6.89 -6.48 7.58
CA ALA A 109 -5.87 -5.46 7.75
C ALA A 109 -6.49 -4.08 8.02
N GLY A 110 -7.56 -3.72 7.30
CA GLY A 110 -8.32 -2.49 7.57
C GLY A 110 -8.96 -2.46 8.96
N LYS A 111 -9.44 -3.60 9.48
CA LYS A 111 -9.96 -3.72 10.85
C LYS A 111 -8.85 -3.54 11.89
N ARG A 112 -7.70 -4.17 11.70
CA ARG A 112 -6.52 -4.00 12.55
C ARG A 112 -6.02 -2.55 12.54
N TRP A 113 -5.92 -1.96 11.35
CA TRP A 113 -5.56 -0.56 11.16
C TRP A 113 -6.44 0.40 11.95
N LYS A 114 -7.77 0.25 11.84
CA LYS A 114 -8.72 1.08 12.61
C LYS A 114 -8.51 0.96 14.11
N ARG A 115 -8.22 -0.25 14.63
CA ARG A 115 -7.94 -0.46 16.05
C ARG A 115 -6.65 0.23 16.46
N MET A 116 -5.57 0.06 15.70
CA MET A 116 -4.29 0.74 15.94
C MET A 116 -4.47 2.26 15.94
N LEU A 117 -5.18 2.81 14.95
CA LEU A 117 -5.44 4.24 14.88
C LEU A 117 -6.16 4.77 16.12
N LEU A 118 -7.12 4.04 16.68
CA LEU A 118 -7.78 4.45 17.93
C LEU A 118 -6.77 4.53 19.09
N THR A 119 -5.88 3.54 19.20
CA THR A 119 -4.79 3.56 20.19
C THR A 119 -3.85 4.74 19.97
N LEU A 120 -3.50 5.06 18.73
CA LEU A 120 -2.64 6.20 18.42
C LEU A 120 -3.32 7.53 18.74
N ILE A 121 -4.62 7.67 18.47
CA ILE A 121 -5.39 8.87 18.84
C ILE A 121 -5.39 9.04 20.36
N GLN A 122 -5.60 7.96 21.11
CA GLN A 122 -5.55 8.03 22.57
C GLN A 122 -4.15 8.42 23.08
N ALA A 123 -3.10 7.83 22.50
CA ALA A 123 -1.73 8.18 22.81
C ALA A 123 -1.43 9.67 22.50
N MET A 124 -1.98 10.21 21.42
CA MET A 124 -1.89 11.64 21.09
C MET A 124 -2.63 12.53 22.09
N ILE A 125 -3.86 12.15 22.51
CA ILE A 125 -4.65 12.89 23.49
C ILE A 125 -3.92 12.98 24.84
N GLU A 126 -3.25 11.90 25.23
CA GLU A 126 -2.49 11.80 26.48
C GLU A 126 -1.05 12.37 26.36
N GLY A 127 -0.66 12.85 25.17
CA GLY A 127 0.64 13.49 24.95
C GLY A 127 1.83 12.52 24.81
N TRP A 128 1.59 11.23 24.61
CA TRP A 128 2.64 10.21 24.43
C TRP A 128 3.27 10.21 23.05
N CYS A 129 2.56 10.65 22.02
CA CYS A 129 3.09 10.82 20.67
C CYS A 129 2.37 11.98 19.96
N ASP A 130 2.98 12.53 18.90
CA ASP A 130 2.27 13.49 18.05
C ASP A 130 2.01 12.87 16.67
N LEU A 131 1.43 13.71 15.81
CA LEU A 131 1.04 13.41 14.46
C LEU A 131 2.18 13.07 13.50
N ASP A 132 3.42 13.40 13.85
CA ASP A 132 4.61 13.00 13.11
C ASP A 132 4.78 11.47 13.07
N LEU A 133 4.10 10.73 13.96
CA LEU A 133 3.95 9.30 13.88
C LEU A 133 3.23 8.83 12.60
N LEU A 134 2.30 9.62 12.06
CA LEU A 134 1.65 9.31 10.79
C LEU A 134 2.60 9.48 9.59
N LEU A 135 3.71 10.21 9.79
CA LEU A 135 4.80 10.32 8.84
C LEU A 135 5.87 9.25 9.05
N HIS A 136 5.70 8.34 10.01
CA HIS A 136 6.70 7.31 10.22
C HIS A 136 6.79 6.42 8.96
N PRO A 137 8.00 6.10 8.42
CA PRO A 137 8.15 5.33 7.17
C PRO A 137 7.54 3.91 7.19
N PHE A 138 7.21 3.41 8.39
CA PHE A 138 6.56 2.12 8.61
C PHE A 138 5.04 2.25 8.77
N PHE A 139 4.51 3.47 8.80
CA PHE A 139 3.08 3.73 8.87
C PHE A 139 2.45 3.48 7.49
N LEU A 140 2.14 2.21 7.22
CA LEU A 140 1.49 1.78 5.98
C LEU A 140 0.06 2.31 5.92
N HIS A 141 -0.12 3.44 5.25
CA HIS A 141 -1.44 4.00 5.04
C HIS A 141 -2.15 3.26 3.90
N PHE A 142 -3.35 2.70 4.12
CA PHE A 142 -4.08 2.10 3.00
C PHE A 142 -4.60 3.20 2.06
N PRO A 143 -4.43 3.07 0.73
CA PRO A 143 -4.94 4.03 -0.21
C PRO A 143 -6.46 4.08 -0.19
N LYS A 144 -7.00 5.28 -0.25
CA LYS A 144 -8.41 5.54 -0.48
C LYS A 144 -8.77 5.21 -1.93
N ARG A 145 -10.06 5.11 -2.21
CA ARG A 145 -10.56 4.91 -3.58
C ARG A 145 -10.19 6.07 -4.52
N THR A 146 -9.91 7.24 -3.96
CA THR A 146 -9.56 8.47 -4.67
C THR A 146 -8.06 8.62 -4.93
N ASP A 147 -7.22 7.72 -4.40
CA ASP A 147 -5.77 7.84 -4.50
C ASP A 147 -5.29 7.11 -5.77
N GLU A 148 -4.40 7.76 -6.54
CA GLU A 148 -3.90 7.27 -7.84
C GLU A 148 -2.89 6.11 -7.74
N VAL A 149 -2.56 5.65 -6.55
CA VAL A 149 -1.57 4.57 -6.30
C VAL A 149 -2.07 3.16 -6.68
N ALA A 150 -3.07 3.07 -7.55
CA ALA A 150 -3.63 1.82 -8.03
C ALA A 150 -2.92 1.37 -9.32
N TRP A 151 -2.00 0.43 -9.20
CA TRP A 151 -1.36 -0.25 -10.33
C TRP A 151 -2.31 -1.22 -11.03
N TYR A 152 -2.20 -1.32 -12.36
CA TYR A 152 -2.87 -2.32 -13.21
C TYR A 152 -1.83 -2.99 -14.13
N PRO A 153 -1.99 -4.29 -14.47
CA PRO A 153 -1.00 -5.00 -15.29
C PRO A 153 -0.75 -4.35 -16.65
N GLY A 154 0.51 -4.06 -16.99
CA GLY A 154 0.92 -3.59 -18.32
C GLY A 154 0.27 -2.28 -18.77
N ILE A 155 -0.15 -1.45 -17.80
CA ILE A 155 -0.83 -0.18 -18.07
C ILE A 155 0.07 0.84 -18.77
N GLU A 156 1.38 0.80 -18.50
CA GLU A 156 2.34 1.79 -19.00
C GLU A 156 2.60 1.63 -20.50
N ALA A 157 3.09 0.47 -20.96
CA ALA A 157 3.25 0.17 -22.38
C ALA A 157 1.93 0.30 -23.14
N ARG A 158 0.82 -0.20 -22.56
CA ARG A 158 -0.47 -0.18 -23.25
C ARG A 158 -1.01 1.23 -23.43
N ARG A 159 -0.96 2.09 -22.41
CA ARG A 159 -1.36 3.50 -22.55
C ARG A 159 -0.47 4.24 -23.54
N ALA A 160 0.84 3.98 -23.52
CA ALA A 160 1.75 4.58 -24.47
C ALA A 160 1.43 4.19 -25.92
N ASN A 161 1.16 2.90 -26.17
CA ASN A 161 0.75 2.42 -27.50
C ASN A 161 -0.62 2.93 -27.93
N LEU A 162 -1.56 3.11 -26.99
CA LEU A 162 -2.87 3.72 -27.29
C LEU A 162 -2.76 5.21 -27.61
N ALA A 163 -1.84 5.92 -26.95
CA ALA A 163 -1.59 7.34 -27.21
C ALA A 163 -0.82 7.58 -28.52
N ASP A 164 0.14 6.71 -28.82
CA ASP A 164 0.90 6.72 -30.07
C ASP A 164 1.07 5.29 -30.61
N PRO A 165 0.23 4.88 -31.57
CA PRO A 165 0.32 3.54 -32.17
C PRO A 165 1.63 3.26 -32.92
N GLN A 166 2.38 4.30 -33.32
CA GLN A 166 3.67 4.11 -34.01
C GLN A 166 4.82 3.78 -33.05
N LEU A 167 4.63 4.06 -31.75
CA LEU A 167 5.63 3.81 -30.72
C LEU A 167 5.94 2.31 -30.57
N ASN A 168 4.93 1.45 -30.81
CA ASN A 168 5.02 -0.01 -30.82
C ASN A 168 5.85 -0.58 -29.66
N ARG A 169 5.62 -0.09 -28.43
CA ARG A 169 6.30 -0.61 -27.24
C ARG A 169 5.90 -2.05 -27.05
N ARG A 170 6.89 -2.92 -26.76
CA ARG A 170 6.63 -4.29 -26.34
C ARG A 170 5.81 -4.26 -25.05
N GLU A 171 4.62 -4.86 -25.10
CA GLU A 171 3.81 -5.11 -23.90
C GLU A 171 4.36 -6.30 -23.11
N PRO A 172 4.18 -6.32 -21.78
CA PRO A 172 4.64 -7.41 -20.93
C PRO A 172 3.92 -8.72 -21.25
N THR A 173 4.65 -9.84 -21.20
CA THR A 173 4.09 -11.17 -21.50
C THR A 173 3.55 -11.89 -20.27
N ASP A 174 3.93 -11.44 -19.07
CA ASP A 174 3.44 -11.97 -17.80
C ASP A 174 3.32 -10.88 -16.72
N LEU A 175 2.78 -11.27 -15.56
CA LEU A 175 2.56 -10.34 -14.44
C LEU A 175 3.85 -9.89 -13.74
N LEU A 176 4.95 -10.63 -13.86
CA LEU A 176 6.25 -10.23 -13.30
C LEU A 176 6.91 -9.17 -14.17
N GLU A 177 6.89 -9.32 -15.50
CA GLU A 177 7.32 -8.28 -16.44
C GLU A 177 6.48 -7.02 -16.29
N ALA A 178 5.15 -7.16 -16.23
CA ALA A 178 4.23 -6.02 -16.01
C ALA A 178 4.52 -5.30 -14.69
N LEU A 179 4.93 -6.05 -13.67
CA LEU A 179 5.33 -5.49 -12.39
C LEU A 179 6.67 -4.75 -12.47
N ALA A 180 7.67 -5.33 -13.13
CA ALA A 180 8.97 -4.70 -13.33
C ALA A 180 8.86 -3.40 -14.13
N GLU A 181 8.02 -3.39 -15.17
CA GLU A 181 7.70 -2.21 -15.94
C GLU A 181 7.17 -1.08 -15.06
N ALA A 182 6.15 -1.35 -14.25
CA ALA A 182 5.57 -0.32 -13.40
C ALA A 182 6.51 0.18 -12.31
N ASN A 183 7.31 -0.71 -11.71
CA ASN A 183 8.35 -0.30 -10.77
C ASN A 183 9.37 0.66 -11.42
N THR A 184 9.58 0.55 -12.74
CA THR A 184 10.47 1.44 -13.51
C THR A 184 9.79 2.77 -13.84
N ALA A 185 8.53 2.74 -14.27
CA ALA A 185 7.79 3.90 -14.74
C ALA A 185 7.39 4.86 -13.60
N ASP A 186 6.88 4.30 -12.52
CA ASP A 186 6.55 5.05 -11.32
C ASP A 186 6.97 4.20 -10.11
N PRO A 187 8.14 4.49 -9.53
CA PRO A 187 8.58 3.81 -8.35
C PRO A 187 7.69 4.03 -7.12
N TRP A 188 6.48 4.61 -7.18
CA TRP A 188 5.57 5.01 -6.07
C TRP A 188 5.55 4.08 -4.84
N ARG A 189 5.92 2.79 -4.98
CA ARG A 189 6.38 1.92 -3.89
C ARG A 189 7.53 2.49 -3.04
N ASN A 190 8.14 3.60 -3.46
CA ASN A 190 9.41 4.15 -3.03
C ASN A 190 9.34 5.66 -2.75
N HIS A 191 8.16 6.25 -2.51
CA HIS A 191 8.12 7.58 -1.89
C HIS A 191 8.88 7.49 -0.56
N TYR A 192 10.14 7.92 -0.61
CA TYR A 192 11.12 7.91 0.46
C TYR A 192 11.56 6.52 1.00
N ARG A 193 11.32 5.38 0.33
CA ARG A 193 11.86 4.09 0.82
C ARG A 193 13.29 3.84 0.39
N ASP A 194 13.58 3.97 -0.89
CA ASP A 194 14.95 3.90 -1.39
C ASP A 194 15.77 5.13 -1.00
N ARG A 195 15.06 6.23 -0.69
CA ARG A 195 15.63 7.48 -0.19
C ARG A 195 15.04 7.82 1.17
N THR A 196 15.18 6.91 2.13
CA THR A 196 14.70 7.13 3.51
C THR A 196 15.26 8.40 4.15
N ALA A 197 16.45 8.85 3.73
CA ALA A 197 17.04 10.11 4.16
C ALA A 197 16.20 11.33 3.76
N ASP A 198 15.55 11.28 2.60
CA ASP A 198 14.73 12.37 2.06
C ASP A 198 13.32 12.38 2.68
N HIS A 199 12.98 11.38 3.50
CA HIS A 199 11.66 11.28 4.12
C HIS A 199 11.42 12.50 5.04
N PRO A 200 10.32 13.27 4.88
CA PRO A 200 10.05 14.47 5.70
C PRO A 200 10.16 14.22 7.21
N ALA A 201 9.66 13.08 7.69
CA ALA A 201 9.82 12.64 9.07
C ALA A 201 11.27 12.62 9.60
N ARG A 202 12.27 12.28 8.77
CA ARG A 202 13.68 12.26 9.21
C ARG A 202 14.27 13.65 9.40
N HIS A 203 13.64 14.67 8.83
CA HIS A 203 14.04 16.06 9.00
C HIS A 203 13.25 16.76 10.11
N LEU A 204 12.38 16.04 10.83
CA LEU A 204 11.66 16.57 11.99
C LEU A 204 12.50 16.33 13.25
N PRO A 205 13.01 17.39 13.92
CA PRO A 205 13.85 17.28 15.12
C PRO A 205 13.11 16.73 16.36
N ARG A 206 11.86 16.27 16.23
CA ARG A 206 10.97 15.90 17.34
C ARG A 206 10.72 14.40 17.47
N LEU A 207 11.13 13.56 16.51
CA LEU A 207 10.91 12.10 16.59
C LEU A 207 11.96 11.36 17.41
N ASP A 208 13.18 11.89 17.55
CA ASP A 208 14.30 11.28 18.28
C ASP A 208 14.11 11.22 19.80
N ARG A 209 13.12 11.96 20.34
CA ARG A 209 12.91 12.21 21.78
C ARG A 209 11.44 12.09 22.23
N LYS A 210 10.59 11.37 21.51
CA LYS A 210 9.15 11.25 21.88
C LYS A 210 8.74 9.98 22.57
N PHE A 211 9.48 8.88 22.38
CA PHE A 211 9.17 7.60 23.02
C PHE A 211 9.94 7.49 24.34
N PHE A 212 9.47 8.17 25.38
CA PHE A 212 9.98 7.96 26.74
C PHE A 212 9.13 6.90 27.46
N GLY A 213 9.79 5.86 27.99
CA GLY A 213 9.31 5.17 29.21
C GLY A 213 8.27 4.05 29.08
N LEU A 214 8.21 3.26 28.00
CA LEU A 214 7.45 1.99 28.01
C LEU A 214 8.20 0.93 28.85
N GLN A 215 8.07 0.98 30.18
CA GLN A 215 8.13 -0.26 30.96
C GLN A 215 6.78 -0.95 30.83
N VAL A 216 6.78 -2.13 30.21
CA VAL A 216 5.62 -3.03 30.21
C VAL A 216 5.31 -3.34 31.67
N ALA A 217 4.17 -2.85 32.18
CA ALA A 217 3.70 -3.23 33.50
C ALA A 217 3.55 -4.76 33.54
N GLN A 218 4.33 -5.41 34.41
CA GLN A 218 4.16 -6.85 34.64
C GLN A 218 2.78 -7.09 35.25
N PRO A 219 2.05 -8.14 34.84
CA PRO A 219 0.78 -8.49 35.45
C PRO A 219 0.99 -8.78 36.95
N PRO A 220 0.03 -8.39 37.81
CA PRO A 220 0.17 -8.62 39.24
C PRO A 220 0.31 -10.12 39.51
N THR A 221 1.33 -10.48 40.28
CA THR A 221 1.48 -11.84 40.81
C THR A 221 0.31 -12.11 41.73
N SER A 222 -0.49 -13.12 41.40
CA SER A 222 -1.54 -13.64 42.26
C SER A 222 -0.92 -14.19 43.54
N SER A 223 -1.35 -13.67 44.69
CA SER A 223 -1.21 -14.29 46.00
C SER A 223 -2.44 -15.13 46.32
#